data_AF-A0A087NAV8-F1
#
_entry.id   AF-A0A087NAV8-F1
#
_cell.length_a   1.000
_cell.length_b   1.000
_cell.length_c   1.000
_cell.angle_alpha   90.00
_cell.angle_beta   90.00
_cell.angle_gamma   90.00
#
_symmetry.space_group_name_H-M   'P 1'
#
loop_
_entity.id
_entity.type
_entity.pdbx_description
1 polymer ?
#
loop_
_entity_poly.entity_id
_entity_poly.type
_entity_poly.pdbx_seq_one_letter_code
_entity_poly.pdbx_strand_id
1 'polypeptide(L)'
;MQVDGLITDPADPLLHVDACPGAPCCTQASVETRDLARRLAPHIAGRLHVSGCAKGCARPRAADVTLTGRDGLFDLSLNARAGGPAVHSALGPADLLAQFGTA
;
A
#
# COMPACT_ATOMS: atom_id res chain seq x y z
N MET A 1 -18.13 -25.65 -6.75
CA MET A 1 -17.03 -25.90 -5.78
C MET A 1 -16.45 -24.55 -5.44
N GLN A 2 -16.65 -24.07 -4.22
CA GLN A 2 -16.07 -22.82 -3.72
C GLN A 2 -14.82 -23.19 -2.91
N VAL A 3 -13.71 -22.47 -3.12
CA VAL A 3 -12.47 -22.69 -2.38
C VAL A 3 -12.35 -21.59 -1.35
N ASP A 4 -12.22 -21.96 -0.09
CA ASP A 4 -12.16 -20.99 1.01
C ASP A 4 -10.90 -20.12 0.91
N GLY A 5 -11.05 -18.84 1.25
CA GLY A 5 -9.97 -17.84 1.20
C GLY A 5 -9.72 -17.19 -0.17
N LEU A 6 -10.48 -17.57 -1.21
CA LEU A 6 -10.49 -16.84 -2.48
C LEU A 6 -11.40 -15.60 -2.41
N ILE A 7 -10.97 -14.53 -3.06
CA ILE A 7 -11.84 -13.39 -3.36
C ILE A 7 -12.81 -13.82 -4.46
N THR A 8 -14.10 -13.80 -4.16
CA THR A 8 -15.17 -14.18 -5.10
C THR A 8 -16.03 -12.99 -5.54
N ASP A 9 -15.99 -11.88 -4.80
CA ASP A 9 -16.68 -10.65 -5.17
C ASP A 9 -15.81 -9.85 -6.16
N PRO A 10 -16.28 -9.59 -7.40
CA PRO A 10 -15.54 -8.78 -8.36
C PRO A 10 -15.39 -7.30 -7.91
N ALA A 11 -16.16 -6.84 -6.93
CA ALA A 11 -16.06 -5.50 -6.37
C ALA A 11 -15.16 -5.43 -5.12
N ASP A 12 -14.51 -6.53 -4.72
CA ASP A 12 -13.65 -6.55 -3.54
C ASP A 12 -12.48 -5.55 -3.69
N PRO A 13 -12.29 -4.61 -2.76
CA PRO A 13 -11.25 -3.59 -2.87
C PRO A 13 -9.83 -4.17 -2.91
N LEU A 14 -9.60 -5.37 -2.36
CA LEU A 14 -8.29 -6.02 -2.41
C LEU A 14 -7.86 -6.38 -3.83
N LEU A 15 -8.78 -6.49 -4.79
CA LEU A 15 -8.45 -6.68 -6.21
C LEU A 15 -7.70 -5.48 -6.80
N HIS A 16 -7.79 -4.32 -6.15
CA HIS A 16 -7.12 -3.07 -6.53
C HIS A 16 -5.87 -2.76 -5.71
N VAL A 17 -5.38 -3.72 -4.92
CA VAL A 17 -4.22 -3.51 -4.05
C VAL A 17 -3.02 -4.28 -4.55
N ASP A 18 -1.89 -3.59 -4.66
CA ASP A 18 -0.58 -4.20 -4.89
C ASP A 18 0.29 -3.95 -3.66
N ALA A 19 0.76 -5.00 -3.00
CA ALA A 19 1.64 -4.88 -1.84
C ALA A 19 2.82 -5.86 -1.94
N CYS A 20 4.04 -5.35 -1.78
CA CYS A 20 5.21 -6.23 -1.72
C CYS A 20 5.24 -6.97 -0.37
N PRO A 21 6.13 -7.95 -0.15
CA PRO A 21 6.22 -8.63 1.15
C PRO A 21 6.48 -7.68 2.33
N GLY A 22 7.24 -6.60 2.13
CA GLY A 22 7.62 -5.68 3.21
C GLY A 22 8.65 -6.29 4.17
N ALA A 23 8.90 -5.61 5.29
CA ALA A 23 9.57 -6.21 6.44
C ALA A 23 8.71 -7.36 7.02
N PRO A 24 9.28 -8.27 7.83
CA PRO A 24 10.69 -8.59 7.92
C PRO A 24 11.17 -9.41 6.70
N CYS A 25 10.27 -9.83 5.80
CA CYS A 25 10.57 -10.74 4.70
C CYS A 25 11.49 -10.14 3.62
N CYS A 26 11.57 -8.81 3.52
CA CYS A 26 12.43 -8.09 2.59
C CYS A 26 13.44 -7.24 3.37
N THR A 27 14.73 -7.59 3.27
CA THR A 27 15.83 -6.86 3.94
C THR A 27 16.04 -5.43 3.43
N GLN A 28 15.37 -5.07 2.35
CA GLN A 28 15.44 -3.73 1.75
C GLN A 28 14.25 -2.86 2.18
N ALA A 29 13.25 -3.46 2.82
CA ALA A 29 12.10 -2.75 3.33
C ALA A 29 12.32 -2.35 4.78
N SER A 30 11.88 -1.15 5.15
CA SER A 30 11.92 -0.66 6.53
C SER A 30 10.56 -0.75 7.24
N VAL A 31 9.51 -1.19 6.52
CA VAL A 31 8.12 -1.18 6.98
C VAL A 31 7.36 -2.45 6.57
N GLU A 32 6.39 -2.83 7.41
CA GLU A 32 5.37 -3.83 7.08
C GLU A 32 4.37 -3.28 6.05
N THR A 33 4.01 -4.08 5.05
CA THR A 33 3.21 -3.59 3.92
C THR A 33 1.85 -4.25 3.81
N ARG A 34 1.79 -5.58 3.83
CA ARG A 34 0.57 -6.35 3.48
C ARG A 34 -0.58 -6.13 4.45
N ASP A 35 -0.30 -6.06 5.75
CA ASP A 35 -1.34 -5.80 6.76
C ASP A 35 -1.94 -4.41 6.58
N LEU A 36 -1.08 -3.39 6.46
CA LEU A 36 -1.50 -2.01 6.23
C LEU A 36 -2.31 -1.88 4.92
N ALA A 37 -1.85 -2.54 3.85
CA ALA A 37 -2.53 -2.52 2.56
C ALA A 37 -3.96 -3.10 2.65
N ARG A 38 -4.15 -4.20 3.40
CA ARG A 38 -5.49 -4.78 3.62
C ARG A 38 -6.41 -3.83 4.40
N ARG A 39 -5.87 -3.16 5.41
CA ARG A 39 -6.64 -2.22 6.25
C ARG A 39 -7.02 -0.96 5.49
N LEU A 40 -6.19 -0.50 4.56
CA LEU A 40 -6.46 0.68 3.74
C LEU A 40 -7.34 0.39 2.52
N ALA A 41 -7.37 -0.85 2.02
CA ALA A 41 -8.09 -1.21 0.80
C ALA A 41 -9.54 -0.68 0.75
N PRO A 42 -10.37 -0.79 1.81
CA PRO A 42 -11.76 -0.33 1.76
C PRO A 42 -11.93 1.20 1.68
N HIS A 43 -10.87 1.95 1.97
CA HIS A 43 -10.91 3.40 2.14
C HIS A 43 -10.29 4.17 0.95
N ILE A 44 -9.69 3.45 0.00
CA ILE A 44 -9.04 4.06 -1.15
C ILE A 44 -9.87 3.78 -2.40
N ALA A 45 -10.30 4.84 -3.06
CA ALA A 45 -10.83 4.74 -4.42
C ALA A 45 -9.68 4.52 -5.41
N GLY A 46 -9.82 3.54 -6.30
CA GLY A 46 -8.83 3.23 -7.33
C GLY A 46 -7.75 2.24 -6.85
N ARG A 47 -6.58 2.30 -7.47
CA ARG A 47 -5.48 1.35 -7.22
C ARG A 47 -4.53 1.86 -6.14
N LEU A 48 -4.38 1.06 -5.09
CA LEU A 48 -3.46 1.29 -3.98
C LEU A 48 -2.19 0.46 -4.17
N HIS A 49 -1.03 1.09 -4.05
CA HIS A 49 0.26 0.39 -3.98
C HIS A 49 0.95 0.67 -2.65
N VAL A 50 1.23 -0.39 -1.88
CA VAL A 50 2.00 -0.29 -0.62
C VAL A 50 3.35 -0.97 -0.81
N SER A 51 4.40 -0.18 -0.95
CA SER A 51 5.76 -0.63 -1.18
C SER A 51 6.63 -0.39 0.05
N GLY A 52 7.34 -1.42 0.51
CA GLY A 52 8.22 -1.31 1.67
C GLY A 52 9.51 -0.52 1.44
N CYS A 53 9.83 -0.20 0.18
CA CYS A 53 10.93 0.68 -0.22
C CYS A 53 10.70 1.29 -1.62
N ALA A 54 11.61 2.15 -2.08
CA ALA A 54 11.52 2.82 -3.38
C ALA A 54 11.62 1.90 -4.62
N LYS A 55 11.98 0.62 -4.47
CA LYS A 55 12.12 -0.32 -5.60
C LYS A 55 10.77 -0.57 -6.31
N GLY A 56 9.68 -0.62 -5.55
CA GLY A 56 8.33 -0.81 -6.10
C GLY A 56 8.09 -2.19 -6.71
N CYS A 57 8.60 -3.26 -6.09
CA CYS A 57 8.60 -4.60 -6.70
C CYS A 57 7.21 -5.17 -6.99
N ALA A 58 6.20 -4.86 -6.16
CA ALA A 58 4.83 -5.32 -6.40
C ALA A 58 4.18 -4.59 -7.57
N ARG A 59 4.54 -3.32 -7.79
CA ARG A 59 4.03 -2.52 -8.91
C ARG A 59 5.05 -1.49 -9.40
N PRO A 60 5.72 -1.75 -10.55
CA PRO A 60 6.68 -0.81 -11.12
C PRO A 60 6.04 0.43 -11.78
N ARG A 61 4.71 0.42 -11.97
CA ARG A 61 3.91 1.49 -12.59
C ARG A 61 3.29 2.42 -11.54
N ALA A 62 2.82 3.59 -11.97
CA ALA A 62 2.16 4.56 -11.11
C ALA A 62 0.78 4.07 -10.64
N ALA A 63 0.45 4.27 -9.36
CA ALA A 63 -0.85 3.99 -8.74
C ALA A 63 -1.55 5.31 -8.38
N ASP A 64 -2.87 5.26 -8.20
CA ASP A 64 -3.65 6.42 -7.77
C ASP A 64 -3.16 6.87 -6.40
N VAL A 65 -2.94 5.92 -5.49
CA VAL A 65 -2.31 6.12 -4.18
C VAL A 65 -1.12 5.17 -4.02
N THR A 66 0.05 5.71 -3.74
CA THR A 66 1.26 4.93 -3.47
C THR A 66 1.84 5.30 -2.11
N LEU A 67 2.09 4.29 -1.28
CA LEU A 67 2.84 4.39 -0.03
C LEU A 67 4.22 3.78 -0.23
N THR A 68 5.26 4.55 0.08
CA THR A 68 6.66 4.09 -0.03
C THR A 68 7.32 4.12 1.34
N GLY A 69 7.78 2.96 1.80
CA GLY A 69 8.55 2.83 3.03
C GLY A 69 9.90 3.55 2.96
N ARG A 70 10.19 4.34 4.00
CA ARG A 70 11.45 5.06 4.23
C ARG A 70 11.67 5.18 5.73
N ASP A 71 12.78 4.64 6.23
CA ASP A 71 13.21 4.79 7.62
C ASP A 71 12.13 4.46 8.69
N GLY A 72 11.33 3.41 8.46
CA GLY A 72 10.28 2.96 9.39
C GLY A 72 8.94 3.69 9.22
N LEU A 73 8.87 4.66 8.31
CA LEU A 73 7.69 5.47 8.00
C LEU A 73 7.33 5.38 6.52
N PHE A 74 6.25 6.04 6.13
CA PHE A 74 5.77 6.08 4.75
C PHE A 74 5.82 7.49 4.15
N ASP A 75 6.26 7.54 2.90
CA ASP A 75 5.98 8.63 1.98
C ASP A 75 4.68 8.29 1.22
N LEU A 76 3.71 9.22 1.24
CA LEU A 76 2.49 9.16 0.45
C LEU A 76 2.68 9.94 -0.84
N SER A 77 2.41 9.29 -1.96
CA SER A 77 2.41 9.87 -3.31
C SER A 77 1.08 9.62 -4.00
N LEU A 78 0.66 10.58 -4.83
CA LEU A 78 -0.54 10.46 -5.67
C LEU A 78 -0.13 10.33 -7.14
N ASN A 79 -0.80 9.45 -7.89
CA ASN A 79 -0.55 9.23 -9.32
C ASN A 79 0.94 8.95 -9.65
N ALA A 80 1.62 8.22 -8.77
CA ALA A 80 3.06 8.00 -8.84
C ALA A 80 3.43 6.54 -8.55
N ARG A 81 4.63 6.13 -8.97
CA ARG A 81 5.24 4.85 -8.58
C ARG A 81 5.93 4.98 -7.23
N ALA A 82 6.34 3.84 -6.64
CA ALA A 82 7.15 3.86 -5.43
C ALA A 82 8.46 4.65 -5.66
N GLY A 83 8.81 5.48 -4.67
CA GLY A 83 9.93 6.42 -4.75
C GLY A 83 9.69 7.65 -5.63
N GLY A 84 8.46 7.87 -6.11
CA GLY A 84 8.08 9.11 -6.80
C GLY A 84 7.95 10.31 -5.85
N PRO A 85 7.58 11.49 -6.37
CA PRO A 85 7.37 12.69 -5.56
C PRO A 85 6.31 12.44 -4.48
N ALA A 86 6.65 12.74 -3.23
CA ALA A 86 5.74 12.61 -2.11
C ALA A 86 4.91 13.88 -1.94
N VAL A 87 3.61 13.72 -1.67
CA VAL A 87 2.73 14.81 -1.21
C VAL A 87 2.80 14.96 0.31
N HIS A 88 3.06 13.86 1.02
CA HIS A 88 3.33 13.83 2.45
C HIS A 88 4.41 12.79 2.75
N SER A 89 5.25 13.08 3.74
CA SER A 89 6.38 12.23 4.12
C SER A 89 6.36 11.93 5.60
N ALA A 90 7.08 10.88 5.99
CA ALA A 90 7.27 10.48 7.38
C ALA A 90 5.95 10.18 8.13
N LEU A 91 5.00 9.51 7.46
CA LEU A 91 3.73 9.11 8.04
C LEU A 91 3.81 7.71 8.68
N GLY A 92 3.28 7.58 9.89
CA GLY A 92 3.07 6.28 10.52
C GLY A 92 1.80 5.58 10.00
N PRO A 93 1.64 4.27 10.26
CA PRO A 93 0.42 3.54 9.91
C PRO A 93 -0.85 4.17 10.49
N ALA A 94 -0.78 4.70 11.72
CA ALA A 94 -1.92 5.34 12.37
C ALA A 94 -2.34 6.63 11.66
N ASP A 95 -1.38 7.44 11.20
CA ASP A 95 -1.65 8.69 10.47
C ASP A 95 -2.35 8.39 9.14
N LEU A 96 -1.88 7.36 8.42
CA LEU A 96 -2.48 6.91 7.17
C LEU A 96 -3.91 6.42 7.37
N LEU A 97 -4.16 5.65 8.42
CA LEU A 97 -5.51 5.17 8.73
C LEU A 97 -6.42 6.31 9.19
N ALA A 98 -5.91 7.31 9.92
CA ALA A 98 -6.69 8.49 10.27
C ALA A 98 -7.00 9.35 9.03
N GLN A 99 -6.07 9.43 8.07
CA GLN A 99 -6.24 10.21 6.85
C GLN A 99 -7.25 9.58 5.88
N PHE A 100 -7.25 8.25 5.74
CA PHE A 100 -8.12 7.56 4.79
C PHE A 100 -9.38 6.96 5.44
N GLY A 101 -9.32 6.59 6.72
CA GLY A 101 -10.40 5.89 7.44
C GLY A 101 -11.52 6.78 7.99
N THR A 102 -11.44 8.10 7.86
CA THR A 102 -12.50 9.04 8.30
C THR A 102 -13.58 9.29 7.23
N ALA A 103 -14.00 8.27 6.50
CA ALA A 103 -15.12 8.35 5.54
C ALA A 103 -16.22 7.35 5.89
#